data_AF-A0A2D8RMX8-F1
#
_entry.id   AF-A0A2D8RMX8-F1
#
_cell.length_a   1.000
_cell.length_b   1.000
_cell.length_c   1.000
_cell.angle_alpha   90.00
_cell.angle_beta   90.00
_cell.angle_gamma   90.00
#
_symmetry.space_group_name_H-M   'P 1'
#
loop_
_entity.id
_entity.type
_entity.pdbx_description
1 polymer ?
#
loop_
_entity_poly.entity_id
_entity_poly.type
_entity_poly.pdbx_seq_one_letter_code
_entity_poly.pdbx_strand_id
1 'polypeptide(L)'
;MLKTFIHTIVIILIALSALLYIDSGSSDGDAFPARPVRVIVPFNPGGGTDTYVRILQKAIKDNDLMPQPLVILNKPGGGATIGSTYVKDAKNDGYTLLCLHEALLTSKVTGQSPHGPEAFESVAATGENDMLIIVNDSAPFRTMKAFMDEAKSRPETLKFGVNFGTPTHFAGIQLENTAPGARFRLVSAGGGANRLAALMGGHLDAAIFSVGEFVRFRSNGLRALAYLREERHEEFPDIPTAEELGYPVNSSNLQYWWYPKGTDSEIVDYMANILKKAMETEYAVNRSNELQIEPRTIVGQELQDRIDRKMRLFGEMKTAERLDLPDVVFWAFVFVAVFGVTVFIKRKSNETEAAIASESLTLRFDKAFGVVGMCVVYVSLMGFGIATFVWATSLFLVVSGLYLTNFDKRRLLPVFETAFLLPFGLHFVFTKLFAIQLP
;
A
#
# COMPACT_ATOMS: atom_id res chain seq x y z
N MET A 1 -21.26 -19.68 55.93
CA MET A 1 -21.41 -20.57 54.75
C MET A 1 -21.19 -19.83 53.43
N LEU A 2 -21.90 -18.74 53.12
CA LEU A 2 -21.77 -18.05 51.81
C LEU A 2 -20.37 -17.43 51.56
N LYS A 3 -19.74 -16.82 52.58
CA LYS A 3 -18.38 -16.26 52.46
C LYS A 3 -17.30 -17.32 52.21
N THR A 4 -17.44 -18.49 52.83
CA THR A 4 -16.53 -19.62 52.66
C THR A 4 -16.66 -20.21 51.26
N PHE A 5 -17.89 -20.30 50.73
CA PHE A 5 -18.17 -20.76 49.37
C PHE A 5 -17.59 -19.84 48.29
N ILE A 6 -17.67 -18.53 48.48
CA ILE A 6 -17.09 -17.54 47.55
C ILE A 6 -15.55 -17.62 47.55
N HIS A 7 -14.90 -17.81 48.71
CA HIS A 7 -13.44 -17.98 48.77
C HIS A 7 -12.98 -19.26 48.07
N THR A 8 -13.72 -20.37 48.21
CA THR A 8 -13.40 -21.62 47.52
C THR A 8 -13.51 -21.47 45.99
N ILE A 9 -14.54 -20.77 45.49
CA ILE A 9 -14.72 -20.52 44.05
C ILE A 9 -13.60 -19.62 43.50
N VAL A 10 -13.20 -18.58 44.22
CA VAL A 10 -12.11 -17.68 43.81
C VAL A 10 -10.77 -18.43 43.77
N ILE A 11 -10.49 -19.29 44.76
CA ILE A 11 -9.27 -20.12 44.77
C ILE A 11 -9.27 -21.12 43.61
N ILE A 12 -10.43 -21.74 43.29
CA ILE A 12 -10.56 -22.65 42.14
C ILE A 12 -10.37 -21.90 40.82
N LEU A 13 -10.90 -20.68 40.68
CA LEU A 13 -10.71 -19.85 39.48
C LEU A 13 -9.26 -19.38 39.31
N ILE A 14 -8.58 -19.04 40.41
CA ILE A 14 -7.15 -18.70 40.40
C ILE A 14 -6.32 -19.93 40.03
N ALA A 15 -6.64 -21.11 40.58
CA ALA A 15 -5.98 -22.37 40.21
C ALA A 15 -6.25 -22.76 38.74
N LEU A 16 -7.47 -22.57 38.22
CA LEU A 16 -7.80 -22.80 36.81
C LEU A 16 -7.06 -21.82 35.88
N SER A 17 -6.91 -20.55 36.29
CA SER A 17 -6.14 -19.57 35.52
C SER A 17 -4.63 -19.86 35.53
N ALA A 18 -4.10 -20.44 36.62
CA ALA A 18 -2.72 -20.90 36.69
C ALA A 18 -2.47 -22.16 35.84
N LEU A 19 -3.47 -23.04 35.71
CA LEU A 19 -3.40 -24.21 34.80
C LEU A 19 -3.48 -23.83 33.32
N LEU A 20 -4.07 -22.68 32.98
CA LEU A 20 -4.09 -22.12 31.61
C LEU A 20 -2.78 -21.40 31.23
N TYR A 21 -1.87 -21.21 32.20
CA TYR A 21 -0.54 -20.61 32.02
C TYR A 21 0.60 -21.64 32.10
N ILE A 22 0.29 -22.94 32.02
CA ILE A 22 1.30 -23.94 31.69
C ILE A 22 1.64 -23.72 30.22
N ASP A 23 2.62 -22.83 30.02
CA ASP A 23 3.40 -22.72 28.80
C ASP A 23 3.91 -24.12 28.50
N SER A 24 3.30 -24.78 27.53
CA SER A 24 3.84 -25.97 26.92
C SER A 24 5.09 -25.55 26.16
N GLY A 25 6.18 -25.34 26.90
CA GLY A 25 7.54 -25.36 26.42
C GLY A 25 7.88 -26.79 26.00
N SER A 26 7.23 -27.27 24.95
CA SER A 26 7.74 -28.37 24.15
C SER A 26 8.74 -27.78 23.17
N SER A 27 9.99 -27.62 23.62
CA SER A 27 11.16 -27.55 22.74
C SER A 27 11.61 -28.97 22.40
N ASP A 28 10.67 -29.83 21.97
CA ASP A 28 11.04 -30.98 21.16
C ASP A 28 11.12 -30.48 19.71
N GLY A 29 12.22 -30.80 19.05
CA GLY A 29 12.60 -30.31 17.73
C GLY A 29 11.66 -30.75 16.61
N ASP A 30 10.46 -30.17 16.56
CA ASP A 30 9.63 -30.21 15.37
C ASP A 30 10.37 -29.43 14.27
N ALA A 31 10.82 -30.15 13.26
CA ALA A 31 11.52 -29.56 12.12
C ALA A 31 10.66 -28.45 11.49
N PHE A 32 11.21 -27.24 11.38
CA PHE A 32 10.56 -26.15 10.66
C PHE A 32 10.49 -26.50 9.16
N PRO A 33 9.35 -26.25 8.47
CA PRO A 33 8.06 -25.82 9.02
C PRO A 33 7.19 -27.00 9.47
N ALA A 34 6.58 -26.90 10.65
CA ALA A 34 5.62 -27.87 11.19
C ALA A 34 4.15 -27.51 10.91
N ARG A 35 3.90 -26.30 10.39
CA ARG A 35 2.57 -25.79 10.02
C ARG A 35 2.67 -24.88 8.79
N PRO A 36 1.55 -24.54 8.12
CA PRO A 36 1.57 -23.65 6.97
C PRO A 36 2.26 -22.30 7.25
N VAL A 37 3.12 -21.86 6.32
CA VAL A 37 3.78 -20.55 6.37
C VAL A 37 2.93 -19.54 5.61
N ARG A 38 2.61 -18.40 6.25
CA ARG A 38 1.79 -17.36 5.62
C ARG A 38 2.68 -16.40 4.85
N VAL A 39 2.32 -16.11 3.61
CA VAL A 39 2.95 -15.06 2.80
C VAL A 39 2.00 -13.87 2.75
N ILE A 40 2.43 -12.74 3.29
CA ILE A 40 1.71 -11.48 3.23
C ILE A 40 2.09 -10.77 1.93
N VAL A 41 1.07 -10.48 1.12
CA VAL A 41 1.20 -9.67 -0.10
C VAL A 41 0.47 -8.36 0.15
N PRO A 42 1.16 -7.21 0.20
CA PRO A 42 0.55 -5.96 0.64
C PRO A 42 -0.20 -5.22 -0.50
N PHE A 43 -0.84 -5.99 -1.38
CA PHE A 43 -1.58 -5.54 -2.56
C PHE A 43 -2.83 -6.39 -2.78
N ASN A 44 -3.78 -5.88 -3.57
CA ASN A 44 -5.01 -6.59 -3.90
C ASN A 44 -4.73 -7.93 -4.63
N PRO A 45 -5.58 -8.95 -4.41
CA PRO A 45 -5.52 -10.19 -5.18
C PRO A 45 -5.56 -9.95 -6.69
N GLY A 46 -4.85 -10.78 -7.46
CA GLY A 46 -4.75 -10.66 -8.93
C GLY A 46 -3.79 -9.59 -9.43
N GLY A 47 -3.17 -8.80 -8.55
CA GLY A 47 -2.09 -7.88 -8.92
C GLY A 47 -0.80 -8.61 -9.31
N GLY A 48 0.19 -7.87 -9.83
CA GLY A 48 1.47 -8.44 -10.28
C GLY A 48 2.20 -9.22 -9.19
N THR A 49 2.37 -8.63 -7.99
CA THR A 49 2.99 -9.31 -6.83
C THR A 49 2.20 -10.55 -6.41
N ASP A 50 0.86 -10.48 -6.34
CA ASP A 50 0.02 -11.62 -5.95
C ASP A 50 0.14 -12.77 -6.95
N THR A 51 0.07 -12.46 -8.25
CA THR A 51 0.26 -13.43 -9.33
C THR A 51 1.63 -14.07 -9.23
N TYR A 52 2.68 -13.27 -9.03
CA TYR A 52 4.06 -13.76 -8.88
C TYR A 52 4.23 -14.72 -7.68
N VAL A 53 3.72 -14.34 -6.51
CA VAL A 53 3.78 -15.19 -5.31
C VAL A 53 2.99 -16.50 -5.51
N ARG A 54 1.86 -16.46 -6.21
CA ARG A 54 1.07 -17.67 -6.55
C ARG A 54 1.82 -18.61 -7.50
N ILE A 55 2.67 -18.08 -8.38
CA ILE A 55 3.52 -18.89 -9.25
C ILE A 55 4.53 -19.66 -8.40
N LEU A 56 5.23 -19.01 -7.48
CA LEU A 56 6.18 -19.70 -6.60
C LEU A 56 5.49 -20.65 -5.64
N GLN A 57 4.32 -20.28 -5.09
CA GLN A 57 3.51 -21.18 -4.27
C GLN A 57 3.18 -22.48 -5.02
N LYS A 58 2.76 -22.39 -6.29
CA LYS A 58 2.48 -23.56 -7.11
C LYS A 58 3.75 -24.34 -7.46
N ALA A 59 4.85 -23.67 -7.81
CA ALA A 59 6.14 -24.32 -8.05
C ALA A 59 6.62 -25.13 -6.84
N ILE A 60 6.54 -24.55 -5.64
CA ILE A 60 6.88 -25.20 -4.37
C ILE A 60 6.00 -26.41 -4.12
N LYS A 61 4.68 -26.25 -4.32
CA LYS A 61 3.71 -27.32 -4.09
C LYS A 61 3.87 -28.49 -5.07
N ASP A 62 3.96 -28.21 -6.37
CA ASP A 62 3.97 -29.25 -7.40
C ASP A 62 5.28 -30.05 -7.42
N ASN A 63 6.34 -29.53 -6.81
CA ASN A 63 7.64 -30.19 -6.71
C ASN A 63 7.96 -30.66 -5.27
N ASP A 64 6.97 -30.66 -4.37
CA ASP A 64 7.11 -31.09 -2.97
C ASP A 64 8.33 -30.48 -2.26
N LEU A 65 8.65 -29.21 -2.55
CA LEU A 65 9.89 -28.58 -2.05
C LEU A 65 9.87 -28.33 -0.54
N MET A 66 8.69 -28.27 0.07
CA MET A 66 8.48 -28.00 1.49
C MET A 66 7.33 -28.87 2.03
N PRO A 67 7.44 -29.42 3.26
CA PRO A 67 6.42 -30.33 3.80
C PRO A 67 5.10 -29.63 4.15
N GLN A 68 5.10 -28.30 4.23
CA GLN A 68 3.94 -27.49 4.56
C GLN A 68 3.63 -26.53 3.41
N PRO A 69 2.36 -26.15 3.21
CA PRO A 69 2.00 -25.22 2.16
C PRO A 69 2.36 -23.77 2.53
N LEU A 70 2.64 -22.96 1.51
CA LEU A 70 2.53 -21.50 1.62
C LEU A 70 1.06 -21.09 1.55
N VAL A 71 0.63 -20.15 2.39
CA VAL A 71 -0.74 -19.59 2.38
C VAL A 71 -0.65 -18.08 2.14
N ILE A 72 -1.19 -17.62 1.01
CA ILE A 72 -1.10 -16.22 0.60
C ILE A 72 -2.24 -15.42 1.23
N LEU A 73 -1.90 -14.32 1.91
CA LEU A 73 -2.84 -13.38 2.49
C LEU A 73 -2.58 -11.97 1.96
N ASN A 74 -3.58 -11.41 1.27
CA ASN A 74 -3.51 -10.05 0.75
C ASN A 74 -3.87 -9.03 1.85
N LYS A 75 -2.99 -8.04 2.08
CA LYS A 75 -3.14 -6.97 3.08
C LYS A 75 -2.89 -5.60 2.43
N PRO A 76 -3.80 -5.13 1.54
CA PRO A 76 -3.61 -3.89 0.78
C PRO A 76 -3.72 -2.62 1.66
N GLY A 77 -3.26 -1.50 1.11
CA GLY A 77 -3.47 -0.16 1.64
C GLY A 77 -2.18 0.57 2.02
N GLY A 78 -2.26 1.91 2.09
CA GLY A 78 -1.16 2.78 2.51
C GLY A 78 0.12 2.68 1.65
N GLY A 79 0.01 2.34 0.36
CA GLY A 79 1.21 2.13 -0.48
C GLY A 79 2.06 0.93 -0.04
N ALA A 80 1.42 -0.13 0.46
CA ALA A 80 2.00 -1.33 1.07
C ALA A 80 2.44 -1.21 2.54
N THR A 81 2.33 -0.02 3.16
CA THR A 81 2.72 0.18 4.56
C THR A 81 1.87 -0.62 5.55
N ILE A 82 0.59 -0.82 5.29
CA ILE A 82 -0.30 -1.60 6.19
C ILE A 82 0.18 -3.06 6.27
N GLY A 83 0.40 -3.70 5.13
CA GLY A 83 0.86 -5.09 5.09
C GLY A 83 2.30 -5.27 5.56
N SER A 84 3.21 -4.33 5.28
CA SER A 84 4.59 -4.40 5.79
C SER A 84 4.65 -4.19 7.30
N THR A 85 3.84 -3.27 7.85
CA THR A 85 3.72 -3.07 9.32
C THR A 85 3.20 -4.33 9.99
N TYR A 86 2.17 -4.96 9.41
CA TYR A 86 1.64 -6.22 9.93
C TYR A 86 2.71 -7.32 10.05
N VAL A 87 3.61 -7.43 9.08
CA VAL A 87 4.72 -8.41 9.16
C VAL A 87 5.78 -7.94 10.13
N LYS A 88 6.15 -6.65 10.14
CA LYS A 88 7.11 -6.09 11.10
C LYS A 88 6.73 -6.41 12.55
N ASP A 89 5.43 -6.38 12.85
CA ASP A 89 4.89 -6.61 14.20
C ASP A 89 4.51 -8.08 14.46
N ALA A 90 4.74 -8.98 13.50
CA ALA A 90 4.47 -10.40 13.66
C ALA A 90 5.56 -11.09 14.51
N LYS A 91 5.25 -12.30 15.00
CA LYS A 91 6.26 -13.16 15.64
C LYS A 91 7.37 -13.48 14.64
N ASN A 92 8.61 -13.43 15.10
CA ASN A 92 9.82 -13.77 14.34
C ASN A 92 10.04 -15.30 14.21
N ASP A 93 8.97 -16.10 14.23
CA ASP A 93 8.97 -17.57 14.31
C ASP A 93 9.03 -18.29 12.95
N GLY A 94 9.26 -17.56 11.85
CA GLY A 94 9.33 -18.11 10.50
C GLY A 94 8.00 -18.37 9.80
N TYR A 95 6.85 -18.20 10.47
CA TYR A 95 5.54 -18.52 9.88
C TYR A 95 4.79 -17.32 9.27
N THR A 96 5.43 -16.15 9.23
CA THR A 96 4.89 -14.94 8.60
C THR A 96 5.95 -14.30 7.73
N LEU A 97 5.88 -14.57 6.43
CA LEU A 97 6.80 -14.07 5.40
C LEU A 97 6.14 -12.90 4.66
N LEU A 98 6.90 -11.88 4.29
CA LEU A 98 6.44 -10.77 3.43
C LEU A 98 7.02 -10.95 2.04
N CYS A 99 6.21 -10.79 0.99
CA CYS A 99 6.71 -10.54 -0.35
C CYS A 99 6.36 -9.10 -0.74
N LEU A 100 7.38 -8.25 -0.83
CA LEU A 100 7.23 -6.84 -1.18
C LEU A 100 8.42 -6.40 -2.02
N HIS A 101 8.14 -5.80 -3.17
CA HIS A 101 9.14 -5.26 -4.08
C HIS A 101 9.77 -3.96 -3.54
N GLU A 102 10.46 -3.20 -4.39
CA GLU A 102 11.22 -1.99 -4.02
C GLU A 102 10.40 -0.90 -3.30
N ALA A 103 9.06 -1.00 -3.29
CA ALA A 103 8.18 -0.14 -2.50
C ALA A 103 8.57 -0.07 -1.01
N LEU A 104 9.15 -1.13 -0.43
CA LEU A 104 9.64 -1.09 0.96
C LEU A 104 10.78 -0.06 1.13
N LEU A 105 11.69 -0.01 0.17
CA LEU A 105 12.85 0.89 0.20
C LEU A 105 12.41 2.32 -0.11
N THR A 106 11.63 2.50 -1.17
CA THR A 106 11.19 3.82 -1.63
C THR A 106 10.22 4.48 -0.64
N SER A 107 9.33 3.73 0.01
CA SER A 107 8.41 4.29 1.02
C SER A 107 9.14 4.80 2.26
N LYS A 108 10.23 4.14 2.67
CA LYS A 108 11.10 4.62 3.75
C LYS A 108 11.81 5.92 3.37
N VAL A 109 12.41 5.95 2.18
CA VAL A 109 13.16 7.12 1.69
C VAL A 109 12.24 8.33 1.49
N THR A 110 11.03 8.12 0.99
CA THR A 110 10.05 9.20 0.78
C THR A 110 9.29 9.62 2.04
N GLY A 111 9.59 9.03 3.21
CA GLY A 111 8.88 9.31 4.46
C GLY A 111 7.41 8.87 4.47
N GLN A 112 6.99 8.04 3.53
CA GLN A 112 5.65 7.42 3.54
C GLN A 112 5.53 6.34 4.62
N SER A 113 6.65 5.67 4.93
CA SER A 113 6.76 4.64 5.96
C SER A 113 7.80 5.04 7.02
N PRO A 114 7.54 4.85 8.32
CA PRO A 114 8.55 5.06 9.35
C PRO A 114 9.63 3.96 9.35
N HIS A 115 9.37 2.81 8.70
CA HIS A 115 10.29 1.66 8.61
C HIS A 115 10.58 1.26 7.16
N GLY A 116 11.77 0.72 6.93
CA GLY A 116 12.22 0.13 5.68
C GLY A 116 12.89 -1.23 5.92
N PRO A 117 13.90 -1.60 5.11
CA PRO A 117 14.62 -2.87 5.23
C PRO A 117 15.19 -3.14 6.63
N GLU A 118 15.54 -2.11 7.40
CA GLU A 118 16.14 -2.22 8.74
C GLU A 118 15.25 -2.91 9.79
N ALA A 119 13.96 -3.08 9.48
CA ALA A 119 12.95 -3.69 10.33
C ALA A 119 12.68 -5.17 9.99
N PHE A 120 13.48 -5.77 9.10
CA PHE A 120 13.27 -7.13 8.60
C PHE A 120 14.60 -7.89 8.45
N GLU A 121 14.48 -9.22 8.38
CA GLU A 121 15.54 -10.09 7.87
C GLU A 121 15.31 -10.34 6.36
N SER A 122 16.32 -10.11 5.53
CA SER A 122 16.23 -10.36 4.08
C SER A 122 16.38 -11.85 3.79
N VAL A 123 15.38 -12.46 3.16
CA VAL A 123 15.40 -13.90 2.84
C VAL A 123 16.01 -14.12 1.47
N ALA A 124 15.39 -13.53 0.45
CA ALA A 124 15.80 -13.62 -0.93
C ALA A 124 15.24 -12.45 -1.70
N ALA A 125 15.87 -12.10 -2.82
CA ALA A 125 15.19 -11.43 -3.91
C ALA A 125 14.95 -12.43 -5.04
N THR A 126 13.73 -12.50 -5.53
CA THR A 126 13.38 -13.42 -6.62
C THR A 126 12.64 -12.68 -7.71
N GLY A 127 13.09 -12.76 -8.96
CA GLY A 127 12.37 -12.15 -10.07
C GLY A 127 12.56 -10.63 -10.16
N GLU A 128 13.04 -10.17 -11.31
CA GLU A 128 13.30 -8.74 -11.59
C GLU A 128 12.40 -8.27 -12.74
N ASN A 129 11.67 -7.17 -12.53
CA ASN A 129 10.88 -6.56 -13.59
C ASN A 129 11.62 -5.35 -14.13
N ASP A 130 12.06 -5.44 -15.37
CA ASP A 130 12.72 -4.33 -16.03
C ASP A 130 11.71 -3.38 -16.66
N MET A 131 12.14 -2.12 -16.80
CA MET A 131 11.28 -1.00 -17.15
C MET A 131 11.68 -0.36 -18.48
N LEU A 132 10.70 0.22 -19.15
CA LEU A 132 10.83 0.93 -20.41
C LEU A 132 10.24 2.33 -20.27
N ILE A 133 10.86 3.30 -20.94
CA ILE A 133 10.24 4.62 -21.17
C ILE A 133 9.42 4.52 -22.44
N ILE A 134 8.12 4.77 -22.35
CA ILE A 134 7.17 4.54 -23.44
C ILE A 134 6.37 5.79 -23.73
N VAL A 135 6.09 5.96 -25.01
CA VAL A 135 5.31 7.07 -25.56
C VAL A 135 4.23 6.52 -26.49
N ASN A 136 3.21 7.33 -26.77
CA ASN A 136 2.28 7.02 -27.85
C ASN A 136 3.04 7.03 -29.20
N ASP A 137 2.74 6.11 -30.12
CA ASP A 137 3.44 6.05 -31.42
C ASP A 137 3.25 7.31 -32.28
N SER A 138 2.16 8.05 -32.04
CA SER A 138 1.88 9.35 -32.66
C SER A 138 2.60 10.54 -32.00
N ALA A 139 3.37 10.30 -30.93
CA ALA A 139 4.09 11.37 -30.24
C ALA A 139 5.16 12.01 -31.14
N PRO A 140 5.43 13.32 -30.99
CA PRO A 140 6.40 14.03 -31.83
C PRO A 140 7.85 13.62 -31.56
N PHE A 141 8.15 13.04 -30.40
CA PHE A 141 9.48 12.56 -30.04
C PHE A 141 9.62 11.06 -30.35
N ARG A 142 10.43 10.73 -31.36
CA ARG A 142 10.69 9.34 -31.79
C ARG A 142 11.90 8.69 -31.14
N THR A 143 12.73 9.48 -30.46
CA THR A 143 13.97 9.03 -29.82
C THR A 143 14.05 9.60 -28.41
N MET A 144 14.81 8.90 -27.55
CA MET A 144 15.08 9.37 -26.20
C MET A 144 15.70 10.77 -26.19
N LYS A 145 16.64 11.03 -27.11
CA LYS A 145 17.27 12.34 -27.28
C LYS A 145 16.25 13.45 -27.55
N ALA A 146 15.33 13.23 -28.49
CA ALA A 146 14.30 14.22 -28.81
C ALA A 146 13.36 14.48 -27.62
N PHE A 147 13.01 13.44 -26.87
CA PHE A 147 12.20 13.56 -25.65
C PHE A 147 12.92 14.37 -24.56
N MET A 148 14.22 14.13 -24.35
CA MET A 148 15.03 14.86 -23.35
C MET A 148 15.32 16.30 -23.76
N ASP A 149 15.61 16.55 -25.04
CA ASP A 149 15.80 17.90 -25.59
C ASP A 149 14.54 18.74 -25.40
N GLU A 150 13.37 18.14 -25.64
CA GLU A 150 12.06 18.76 -25.42
C GLU A 150 11.85 19.13 -23.95
N ALA A 151 12.08 18.17 -23.03
CA ALA A 151 12.00 18.38 -21.59
C ALA A 151 12.93 19.49 -21.06
N LYS A 152 14.07 19.70 -21.72
CA LYS A 152 15.04 20.75 -21.40
C LYS A 152 14.65 22.10 -21.99
N SER A 153 14.13 22.12 -23.22
CA SER A 153 13.72 23.35 -23.91
C SER A 153 12.45 23.96 -23.29
N ARG A 154 11.55 23.11 -22.78
CA ARG A 154 10.28 23.50 -22.14
C ARG A 154 10.09 22.72 -20.83
N PRO A 155 10.84 23.08 -19.76
CA PRO A 155 10.74 22.41 -18.45
C PRO A 155 9.31 22.36 -17.92
N GLU A 156 8.93 21.25 -17.27
CA GLU A 156 7.62 21.01 -16.64
C GLU A 156 6.41 21.01 -17.60
N THR A 157 6.63 20.98 -18.92
CA THR A 157 5.53 20.91 -19.90
C THR A 157 5.13 19.49 -20.27
N LEU A 158 6.11 18.57 -20.36
CA LEU A 158 5.87 17.16 -20.65
C LEU A 158 5.32 16.44 -19.42
N LYS A 159 4.11 15.89 -19.54
CA LYS A 159 3.43 15.11 -18.51
C LYS A 159 3.98 13.68 -18.53
N PHE A 160 4.74 13.32 -17.50
CA PHE A 160 5.37 12.01 -17.40
C PHE A 160 4.68 11.14 -16.35
N GLY A 161 4.06 10.05 -16.80
CA GLY A 161 3.25 9.16 -15.96
C GLY A 161 4.09 8.23 -15.08
N VAL A 162 3.95 8.40 -13.78
CA VAL A 162 4.62 7.62 -12.73
C VAL A 162 3.63 7.25 -11.63
N ASN A 163 4.09 6.63 -10.54
CA ASN A 163 3.39 6.57 -9.27
C ASN A 163 4.34 7.05 -8.16
N PHE A 164 3.94 8.10 -7.43
CA PHE A 164 4.78 8.68 -6.37
C PHE A 164 5.17 7.64 -5.32
N GLY A 165 6.45 7.65 -4.95
CA GLY A 165 7.00 6.69 -3.99
C GLY A 165 7.22 5.28 -4.52
N THR A 166 7.08 5.03 -5.84
CA THR A 166 7.38 3.74 -6.49
C THR A 166 8.63 3.84 -7.38
N PRO A 167 9.24 2.72 -7.84
CA PRO A 167 10.39 2.76 -8.75
C PRO A 167 10.18 3.63 -9.99
N THR A 168 8.95 3.69 -10.52
CA THR A 168 8.62 4.55 -11.68
C THR A 168 8.81 6.04 -11.39
N HIS A 169 8.54 6.49 -10.16
CA HIS A 169 8.79 7.86 -9.74
C HIS A 169 10.29 8.16 -9.66
N PHE A 170 11.06 7.24 -9.05
CA PHE A 170 12.52 7.38 -8.94
C PHE A 170 13.20 7.33 -10.30
N ALA A 171 12.77 6.47 -11.22
CA ALA A 171 13.25 6.45 -12.60
C ALA A 171 13.00 7.78 -13.34
N GLY A 172 11.84 8.42 -13.13
CA GLY A 172 11.58 9.77 -13.64
C GLY A 172 12.57 10.80 -13.10
N ILE A 173 12.83 10.78 -11.78
CA ILE A 173 13.82 11.67 -11.14
C ILE A 173 15.24 11.39 -11.62
N GLN A 174 15.64 10.12 -11.72
CA GLN A 174 16.95 9.73 -12.28
C GLN A 174 17.13 10.33 -13.66
N LEU A 175 16.10 10.23 -14.50
CA LEU A 175 16.13 10.78 -15.84
C LEU A 175 16.32 12.31 -15.84
N GLU A 176 15.60 13.06 -14.99
CA GLU A 176 15.82 14.50 -14.84
C GLU A 176 17.24 14.85 -14.38
N ASN A 177 17.85 14.00 -13.53
CA ASN A 177 19.20 14.20 -13.04
C ASN A 177 20.27 13.93 -14.10
N THR A 178 19.99 13.10 -15.11
CA THR A 178 20.92 12.83 -16.22
C THR A 178 21.11 14.02 -17.15
N ALA A 179 20.14 14.94 -17.23
CA ALA A 179 20.17 16.05 -18.17
C ALA A 179 19.87 17.38 -17.45
N PRO A 180 20.90 18.13 -17.02
CA PRO A 180 20.72 19.41 -16.34
C PRO A 180 19.80 20.36 -17.11
N GLY A 181 18.75 20.84 -16.43
CA GLY A 181 17.71 21.72 -16.98
C GLY A 181 16.48 20.99 -17.54
N ALA A 182 16.52 19.67 -17.74
CA ALA A 182 15.33 18.90 -18.08
C ALA A 182 14.43 18.72 -16.85
N ARG A 183 13.13 19.00 -17.01
CA ARG A 183 12.10 18.76 -15.98
C ARG A 183 10.82 18.25 -16.61
N PHE A 184 10.21 17.27 -15.97
CA PHE A 184 8.91 16.73 -16.33
C PHE A 184 7.86 17.19 -15.32
N ARG A 185 6.62 17.32 -15.80
CA ARG A 185 5.48 17.32 -14.90
C ARG A 185 5.15 15.88 -14.55
N LEU A 186 5.68 15.39 -13.44
CA LEU A 186 5.40 14.04 -12.95
C LEU A 186 3.92 13.92 -12.54
N VAL A 187 3.20 12.97 -13.14
CA VAL A 187 1.77 12.74 -12.89
C VAL A 187 1.58 11.34 -12.32
N SER A 188 1.00 11.26 -11.12
CA SER A 188 0.57 9.98 -10.54
C SER A 188 -0.64 9.45 -11.30
N ALA A 189 -0.45 8.43 -12.13
CA ALA A 189 -1.48 7.93 -13.03
C ALA A 189 -1.94 6.50 -12.72
N GLY A 190 -1.61 5.99 -11.53
CA GLY A 190 -2.02 4.66 -11.07
C GLY A 190 -1.28 3.52 -11.79
N GLY A 191 -1.83 2.30 -11.72
CA GLY A 191 -1.22 1.12 -12.35
C GLY A 191 -1.10 1.23 -13.88
N GLY A 192 -0.43 0.26 -14.51
CA GLY A 192 -0.17 0.27 -15.97
C GLY A 192 -1.40 0.51 -16.84
N ALA A 193 -2.55 -0.10 -16.54
CA ALA A 193 -3.76 0.08 -17.35
C ALA A 193 -4.27 1.54 -17.35
N ASN A 194 -4.22 2.21 -16.19
CA ASN A 194 -4.61 3.62 -16.07
C ASN A 194 -3.61 4.53 -16.81
N ARG A 195 -2.31 4.22 -16.71
CA ARG A 195 -1.26 4.93 -17.45
C ARG A 195 -1.39 4.75 -18.95
N LEU A 196 -1.74 3.55 -19.42
CA LEU A 196 -2.03 3.28 -20.82
C LEU A 196 -3.21 4.14 -21.30
N ALA A 197 -4.33 4.11 -20.59
CA ALA A 197 -5.51 4.90 -20.95
C ALA A 197 -5.19 6.41 -21.00
N ALA A 198 -4.41 6.91 -20.03
CA ALA A 198 -3.99 8.31 -19.99
C ALA A 198 -3.01 8.67 -21.14
N LEU A 199 -2.11 7.77 -21.51
CA LEU A 199 -1.20 7.95 -22.66
C LEU A 199 -1.96 7.92 -23.99
N MET A 200 -2.96 7.04 -24.12
CA MET A 200 -3.82 6.96 -25.33
C MET A 200 -4.76 8.15 -25.44
N GLY A 201 -5.24 8.69 -24.31
CA GLY A 201 -6.09 9.88 -24.26
C GLY A 201 -5.34 11.21 -24.35
N GLY A 202 -4.00 11.20 -24.50
CA GLY A 202 -3.20 12.44 -24.54
C GLY A 202 -3.13 13.19 -23.20
N HIS A 203 -3.47 12.52 -22.10
CA HIS A 203 -3.31 13.06 -20.75
C HIS A 203 -1.87 12.90 -20.22
N LEU A 204 -1.08 12.03 -20.84
CA LEU A 204 0.35 11.86 -20.61
C LEU A 204 1.10 11.95 -21.95
N ASP A 205 2.33 12.46 -21.91
CA ASP A 205 3.24 12.53 -23.05
C ASP A 205 4.16 11.30 -23.10
N ALA A 206 4.56 10.82 -21.93
CA ALA A 206 5.30 9.58 -21.74
C ALA A 206 4.87 8.89 -20.45
N ALA A 207 5.20 7.62 -20.29
CA ALA A 207 5.05 6.89 -19.03
C ALA A 207 6.05 5.73 -18.97
N ILE A 208 6.36 5.29 -17.75
CA ILE A 208 7.21 4.12 -17.52
C ILE A 208 6.34 2.88 -17.42
N PHE A 209 6.67 1.81 -18.12
CA PHE A 209 5.98 0.53 -18.00
C PHE A 209 6.99 -0.59 -17.80
N SER A 210 6.58 -1.71 -17.20
CA SER A 210 7.43 -2.91 -17.24
C SER A 210 7.47 -3.49 -18.65
N VAL A 211 8.47 -4.33 -18.95
CA VAL A 211 8.52 -5.07 -20.22
C VAL A 211 7.26 -5.91 -20.43
N GLY A 212 6.75 -6.59 -19.40
CA GLY A 212 5.50 -7.36 -19.50
C GLY A 212 4.27 -6.51 -19.77
N GLU A 213 4.21 -5.29 -19.20
CA GLU A 213 3.19 -4.31 -19.56
C GLU A 213 3.31 -3.88 -21.03
N PHE A 214 4.53 -3.61 -21.51
CA PHE A 214 4.77 -3.25 -22.91
C PHE A 214 4.35 -4.36 -23.86
N VAL A 215 4.74 -5.61 -23.62
CA VAL A 215 4.35 -6.76 -24.47
C VAL A 215 2.84 -6.87 -24.59
N ARG A 216 2.12 -6.68 -23.47
CA ARG A 216 0.65 -6.71 -23.45
C ARG A 216 0.01 -5.51 -24.14
N PHE A 217 0.63 -4.33 -24.07
CA PHE A 217 0.02 -3.08 -24.49
C PHE A 217 0.50 -2.55 -25.84
N ARG A 218 1.63 -3.02 -26.37
CA ARG A 218 2.28 -2.46 -27.58
C ARG A 218 1.39 -2.41 -28.82
N SER A 219 0.41 -3.30 -28.93
CA SER A 219 -0.60 -3.34 -30.00
C SER A 219 -1.52 -2.12 -30.04
N ASN A 220 -1.55 -1.31 -28.97
CA ASN A 220 -2.31 -0.06 -28.91
C ASN A 220 -1.58 1.12 -29.58
N GLY A 221 -0.46 0.89 -30.26
CA GLY A 221 0.34 1.96 -30.86
C GLY A 221 1.24 2.63 -29.83
N LEU A 222 2.12 1.84 -29.20
CA LEU A 222 3.13 2.33 -28.27
C LEU A 222 4.52 2.25 -28.88
N ARG A 223 5.39 3.19 -28.49
CA ARG A 223 6.80 3.21 -28.84
C ARG A 223 7.65 3.27 -27.58
N ALA A 224 8.55 2.29 -27.41
CA ALA A 224 9.56 2.34 -26.37
C ALA A 224 10.75 3.18 -26.85
N LEU A 225 11.16 4.16 -26.02
CA LEU A 225 12.29 5.04 -26.31
C LEU A 225 13.61 4.54 -25.73
N ALA A 226 13.56 3.89 -24.56
CA ALA A 226 14.73 3.40 -23.87
C ALA A 226 14.35 2.26 -22.91
N TYR A 227 15.25 1.29 -22.81
CA TYR A 227 15.26 0.24 -21.80
C TYR A 227 16.11 0.65 -20.60
N LEU A 228 15.62 0.45 -19.38
CA LEU A 228 16.24 0.97 -18.15
C LEU A 228 17.15 -0.07 -17.46
N ARG A 229 18.04 -0.68 -18.23
CA ARG A 229 19.08 -1.63 -17.78
C ARG A 229 20.41 -1.36 -18.46
N GLU A 230 21.45 -2.03 -17.98
CA GLU A 230 22.81 -1.96 -18.52
C GLU A 230 22.88 -2.54 -19.93
N GLU A 231 22.25 -3.70 -20.15
CA GLU A 231 22.26 -4.43 -21.43
C GLU A 231 20.88 -4.42 -22.10
N ARG A 232 20.84 -4.58 -23.43
CA ARG A 232 19.60 -4.64 -24.19
C ARG A 232 18.79 -5.91 -23.85
N HIS A 233 17.48 -5.80 -23.94
CA HIS A 233 16.59 -6.94 -23.75
C HIS A 233 16.69 -7.91 -24.95
N GLU A 234 16.84 -9.22 -24.69
CA GLU A 234 17.03 -10.23 -25.75
C GLU A 234 15.87 -10.28 -26.75
N GLU A 235 14.62 -10.17 -26.29
CA GLU A 235 13.44 -10.14 -27.18
C GLU A 235 13.28 -8.80 -27.93
N PHE A 236 13.90 -7.72 -27.45
CA PHE A 236 13.76 -6.37 -28.01
C PHE A 236 15.11 -5.71 -28.29
N PRO A 237 15.97 -6.33 -29.13
CA PRO A 237 17.33 -5.85 -29.36
C PRO A 237 17.36 -4.49 -30.10
N ASP A 238 16.27 -4.08 -30.72
CA ASP A 238 16.15 -2.79 -31.40
C ASP A 238 15.87 -1.62 -30.44
N ILE A 239 15.45 -1.90 -29.20
CA ILE A 239 15.24 -0.87 -28.18
C ILE A 239 16.59 -0.61 -27.51
N PRO A 240 17.19 0.58 -27.67
CA PRO A 240 18.44 0.91 -27.01
C PRO A 240 18.26 1.02 -25.49
N THR A 241 19.33 0.80 -24.74
CA THR A 241 19.32 1.10 -23.30
C THR A 241 19.44 2.60 -23.07
N ALA A 242 18.99 3.07 -21.91
CA ALA A 242 19.23 4.46 -21.51
C ALA A 242 20.75 4.75 -21.41
N GLU A 243 21.53 3.78 -20.94
CA GLU A 243 22.99 3.90 -20.80
C GLU A 243 23.70 4.06 -22.16
N GLU A 244 23.32 3.27 -23.17
CA GLU A 244 23.84 3.40 -24.55
C GLU A 244 23.58 4.78 -25.15
N LEU A 245 22.49 5.43 -24.71
CA LEU A 245 22.08 6.76 -25.17
C LEU A 245 22.71 7.89 -24.34
N GLY A 246 23.58 7.57 -23.37
CA GLY A 246 24.25 8.54 -22.51
C GLY A 246 23.42 9.00 -21.31
N TYR A 247 22.35 8.29 -20.97
CA TYR A 247 21.51 8.55 -19.80
C TYR A 247 21.71 7.40 -18.78
N PRO A 248 22.56 7.55 -17.75
CA PRO A 248 22.84 6.48 -16.78
C PRO A 248 21.65 6.23 -15.84
N VAL A 249 20.56 5.69 -16.37
CA VAL A 249 19.33 5.36 -15.67
C VAL A 249 19.14 3.85 -15.70
N ASN A 250 19.26 3.24 -14.53
CA ASN A 250 18.93 1.85 -14.31
C ASN A 250 17.76 1.77 -13.33
N SER A 251 16.67 1.15 -13.78
CA SER A 251 15.46 1.00 -12.98
C SER A 251 14.81 -0.33 -13.26
N SER A 252 14.99 -1.22 -12.31
CA SER A 252 14.30 -2.50 -12.22
C SER A 252 13.44 -2.54 -10.96
N ASN A 253 12.47 -3.45 -10.91
CA ASN A 253 11.62 -3.68 -9.74
C ASN A 253 11.72 -5.15 -9.32
N LEU A 254 12.57 -5.38 -8.32
CA LEU A 254 12.90 -6.69 -7.80
C LEU A 254 11.89 -7.11 -6.71
N GLN A 255 11.44 -8.37 -6.69
CA GLN A 255 10.57 -8.85 -5.60
C GLN A 255 11.44 -9.37 -4.46
N TYR A 256 11.26 -8.77 -3.27
CA TYR A 256 12.00 -9.18 -2.08
C TYR A 256 11.12 -9.95 -1.12
N TRP A 257 11.74 -10.90 -0.44
CA TRP A 257 11.15 -11.74 0.59
C TRP A 257 11.77 -11.41 1.93
N TRP A 258 10.92 -11.18 2.93
CA TRP A 258 11.35 -10.67 4.22
C TRP A 258 10.70 -11.42 5.36
N TYR A 259 11.47 -11.70 6.40
CA TYR A 259 10.95 -12.07 7.70
C TYR A 259 10.97 -10.89 8.66
N PRO A 260 10.15 -10.90 9.74
CA PRO A 260 10.29 -9.94 10.82
C PRO A 260 11.71 -9.95 11.37
N LYS A 261 12.21 -8.81 11.83
CA LYS A 261 13.54 -8.70 12.42
C LYS A 261 13.74 -9.72 13.54
N GLY A 262 14.93 -10.32 13.58
CA GLY A 262 15.32 -11.31 14.59
C GLY A 262 14.77 -12.71 14.35
N THR A 263 14.26 -13.03 13.16
CA THR A 263 14.00 -14.42 12.77
C THR A 263 15.32 -15.19 12.66
N ASP A 264 15.34 -16.42 13.16
CA ASP A 264 16.54 -17.26 13.20
C ASP A 264 17.15 -17.46 11.80
N SER A 265 18.47 -17.36 11.70
CA SER A 265 19.18 -17.48 10.43
C SER A 265 18.95 -18.82 9.73
N GLU A 266 18.79 -19.93 10.47
CA GLU A 266 18.50 -21.23 9.88
C GLU A 266 17.13 -21.24 9.18
N ILE A 267 16.14 -20.53 9.73
CA ILE A 267 14.82 -20.36 9.11
C ILE A 267 14.91 -19.48 7.86
N VAL A 268 15.70 -18.40 7.93
CA VAL A 268 15.96 -17.51 6.79
C VAL A 268 16.61 -18.29 5.64
N ASP A 269 17.69 -19.03 5.93
CA ASP A 269 18.44 -19.84 4.96
C ASP A 269 17.59 -20.97 4.38
N TYR A 270 16.77 -21.63 5.22
CA TYR A 270 15.82 -22.63 4.77
C TYR A 270 14.88 -22.06 3.72
N MET A 271 14.22 -20.94 4.02
CA MET A 271 13.25 -20.33 3.10
C MET A 271 13.94 -19.77 1.85
N ALA A 272 15.14 -19.21 1.96
CA ALA A 272 15.94 -18.76 0.83
C ALA A 272 16.26 -19.92 -0.13
N ASN A 273 16.63 -21.09 0.41
CA ASN A 273 16.88 -22.30 -0.38
C ASN A 273 15.60 -22.84 -1.05
N ILE A 274 14.45 -22.81 -0.36
CA ILE A 274 13.16 -23.19 -0.96
C ILE A 274 12.80 -22.27 -2.12
N LEU A 275 12.93 -20.95 -1.94
CA LEU A 275 12.66 -19.96 -2.98
C LEU A 275 13.59 -20.12 -4.18
N LYS A 276 14.88 -20.38 -3.94
CA LYS A 276 15.85 -20.66 -5.00
C LYS A 276 15.44 -21.88 -5.84
N LYS A 277 15.17 -23.01 -5.18
CA LYS A 277 14.72 -24.23 -5.87
C LYS A 277 13.42 -24.01 -6.63
N ALA A 278 12.48 -23.25 -6.07
CA ALA A 278 11.23 -22.91 -6.73
C ALA A 278 11.46 -22.13 -8.02
N MET A 279 12.38 -21.15 -8.01
CA MET A 279 12.75 -20.34 -9.17
C MET A 279 13.44 -21.15 -10.27
N GLU A 280 14.10 -22.25 -9.91
CA GLU A 280 14.77 -23.16 -10.86
C GLU A 280 13.80 -24.16 -11.52
N THR A 281 12.55 -24.26 -11.06
CA THR A 281 11.55 -25.15 -11.68
C THR A 281 11.14 -24.65 -13.06
N GLU A 282 10.93 -25.59 -13.99
CA GLU A 282 10.49 -25.26 -15.36
C GLU A 282 9.19 -24.43 -15.37
N TYR A 283 8.24 -24.77 -14.48
CA TYR A 283 6.99 -24.02 -14.33
C TYR A 283 7.24 -22.56 -13.94
N ALA A 284 8.10 -22.30 -12.94
CA ALA A 284 8.39 -20.94 -12.50
C ALA A 284 9.15 -20.15 -13.57
N VAL A 285 10.15 -20.76 -14.23
CA VAL A 285 10.92 -20.14 -15.31
C VAL A 285 10.00 -19.77 -16.49
N ASN A 286 9.23 -20.73 -17.00
CA ASN A 286 8.32 -20.49 -18.13
C ASN A 286 7.30 -19.41 -17.81
N ARG A 287 6.69 -19.47 -16.62
CA ARG A 287 5.68 -18.49 -16.26
C ARG A 287 6.26 -17.10 -15.98
N SER A 288 7.48 -17.02 -15.48
CA SER A 288 8.21 -15.75 -15.32
C SER A 288 8.53 -15.15 -16.69
N ASN A 289 9.01 -15.95 -17.64
CA ASN A 289 9.28 -15.51 -19.02
C ASN A 289 7.99 -15.03 -19.73
N GLU A 290 6.87 -15.74 -19.58
CA GLU A 290 5.56 -15.31 -20.11
C GLU A 290 5.11 -13.96 -19.54
N LEU A 291 5.47 -13.68 -18.28
CA LEU A 291 5.17 -12.42 -17.62
C LEU A 291 6.26 -11.35 -17.82
N GLN A 292 7.34 -11.69 -18.52
CA GLN A 292 8.53 -10.84 -18.72
C GLN A 292 9.12 -10.38 -17.37
N ILE A 293 9.17 -11.32 -16.43
CA ILE A 293 9.86 -11.20 -15.15
C ILE A 293 11.14 -12.01 -15.32
N GLU A 294 12.29 -11.35 -15.24
CA GLU A 294 13.59 -12.02 -15.35
C GLU A 294 13.76 -12.95 -14.13
N PRO A 295 13.88 -14.28 -14.32
CA PRO A 295 14.11 -15.19 -13.22
C PRO A 295 15.50 -14.92 -12.61
N ARG A 296 15.52 -14.29 -11.44
CA ARG A 296 16.74 -14.10 -10.63
C ARG A 296 16.52 -14.64 -9.24
N THR A 297 17.58 -15.10 -8.59
CA THR A 297 17.60 -15.38 -7.15
C THR A 297 18.88 -14.79 -6.56
N ILE A 298 18.72 -13.83 -5.66
CA ILE A 298 19.82 -13.19 -4.93
C ILE A 298 19.60 -13.42 -3.44
N VAL A 299 20.62 -13.89 -2.73
CA VAL A 299 20.57 -14.26 -1.32
C VAL A 299 21.83 -13.81 -0.58
N GLY A 300 21.82 -13.88 0.75
CA GLY A 300 23.00 -13.63 1.58
C GLY A 300 23.58 -12.22 1.42
N GLN A 301 24.90 -12.10 1.44
CA GLN A 301 25.59 -10.81 1.42
C GLN A 301 25.31 -10.01 0.13
N GLU A 302 25.20 -10.68 -1.01
CA GLU A 302 24.90 -10.01 -2.29
C GLU A 302 23.55 -9.27 -2.24
N LEU A 303 22.56 -9.89 -1.60
CA LEU A 303 21.24 -9.29 -1.39
C LEU A 303 21.34 -8.05 -0.50
N GLN A 304 22.07 -8.14 0.60
CA GLN A 304 22.29 -7.00 1.51
C GLN A 304 22.99 -5.85 0.80
N ASP A 305 24.08 -6.13 0.08
CA ASP A 305 24.79 -5.10 -0.67
C ASP A 305 23.90 -4.43 -1.73
N ARG A 306 23.00 -5.20 -2.36
CA ARG A 306 22.02 -4.68 -3.34
C ARG A 306 21.01 -3.76 -2.67
N ILE A 307 20.46 -4.15 -1.52
CA ILE A 307 19.54 -3.34 -0.72
C ILE A 307 20.22 -2.02 -0.32
N ASP A 308 21.45 -2.08 0.19
CA ASP A 308 22.21 -0.90 0.61
C ASP A 308 22.55 0.04 -0.55
N ARG A 309 22.90 -0.51 -1.72
CA ARG A 309 23.10 0.29 -2.94
C ARG A 309 21.80 1.00 -3.35
N LYS A 310 20.67 0.30 -3.35
CA LYS A 310 19.35 0.87 -3.72
C LYS A 310 18.89 1.93 -2.71
N MET A 311 19.06 1.69 -1.41
CA MET A 311 18.73 2.66 -0.37
C MET A 311 19.55 3.95 -0.50
N ARG A 312 20.85 3.84 -0.79
CA ARG A 312 21.70 5.01 -1.09
C ARG A 312 21.24 5.75 -2.34
N LEU A 313 21.06 5.01 -3.44
CA LEU A 313 20.61 5.57 -4.71
C LEU A 313 19.28 6.35 -4.55
N PHE A 314 18.30 5.77 -3.87
CA PHE A 314 17.04 6.44 -3.61
C PHE A 314 17.19 7.63 -2.65
N GLY A 315 18.02 7.51 -1.60
CA GLY A 315 18.26 8.57 -0.62
C GLY A 315 18.96 9.81 -1.20
N GLU A 316 19.79 9.63 -2.23
CA GLU A 316 20.44 10.73 -2.95
C GLU A 316 19.48 11.49 -3.89
N MET A 317 18.37 10.87 -4.28
CA MET A 317 17.39 11.52 -5.14
C MET A 317 16.59 12.55 -4.37
N LYS A 318 16.71 13.81 -4.80
CA LYS A 318 15.82 14.90 -4.36
C LYS A 318 14.40 14.61 -4.86
N THR A 319 13.62 13.90 -4.07
CA THR A 319 12.17 13.91 -4.24
C THR A 319 11.68 15.31 -3.87
N ALA A 320 10.77 15.88 -4.67
CA ALA A 320 10.16 17.16 -4.33
C ALA A 320 9.74 17.14 -2.85
N GLU A 321 10.14 18.16 -2.08
CA GLU A 321 9.68 18.31 -0.70
C GLU A 321 8.16 18.12 -0.72
N ARG A 322 7.68 17.22 0.15
CA ARG A 322 6.25 17.12 0.39
C ARG A 322 5.84 18.54 0.79
N LEU A 323 5.16 19.26 -0.10
CA LEU A 323 4.48 20.48 0.31
C LEU A 323 3.54 20.00 1.40
N ASP A 324 3.91 20.29 2.65
CA ASP A 324 3.05 20.07 3.80
C ASP A 324 1.85 20.97 3.54
N LEU A 325 0.86 20.39 2.87
CA LEU A 325 -0.43 21.02 2.71
C LEU A 325 -0.89 21.38 4.12
N PRO A 326 -1.43 22.60 4.32
CA PRO A 326 -1.90 23.02 5.63
C PRO A 326 -2.71 21.88 6.23
N ASP A 327 -2.41 21.48 7.47
CA ASP A 327 -3.12 20.38 8.12
C ASP A 327 -4.60 20.78 8.24
N VAL A 328 -5.39 20.40 7.23
CA VAL A 328 -6.79 20.80 7.08
C VAL A 328 -7.58 20.24 8.26
N VAL A 329 -7.14 19.11 8.83
CA VAL A 329 -7.76 18.51 10.01
C VAL A 329 -7.50 19.38 11.23
N PHE A 330 -6.25 19.79 11.46
CA PHE A 330 -5.90 20.74 12.53
C PHE A 330 -6.70 22.05 12.40
N TRP A 331 -6.71 22.66 11.21
CA TRP A 331 -7.46 23.90 10.99
C TRP A 331 -8.97 23.72 11.15
N ALA A 332 -9.54 22.59 10.71
CA ALA A 332 -10.93 22.25 10.95
C ALA A 332 -11.22 22.12 12.46
N PHE A 333 -10.34 21.48 13.24
CA PHE A 333 -10.46 21.43 14.70
C PHE A 333 -10.40 22.81 15.33
N VAL A 334 -9.48 23.68 14.88
CA VAL A 334 -9.40 25.07 15.33
C VAL A 334 -10.69 25.82 15.03
N PHE A 335 -11.22 25.72 13.81
CA PHE A 335 -12.49 26.36 13.44
C PHE A 335 -13.66 25.86 14.28
N VAL A 336 -13.78 24.54 14.50
CA VAL A 336 -14.81 23.95 15.36
C VAL A 336 -14.67 24.41 16.80
N ALA A 337 -13.44 24.47 17.34
CA ALA A 337 -13.18 24.94 18.68
C ALA A 337 -13.55 26.43 18.84
N VAL A 338 -13.14 27.28 17.88
CA VAL A 338 -13.49 28.70 17.86
C VAL A 338 -15.01 28.88 17.74
N PHE A 339 -15.68 28.14 16.86
CA PHE A 339 -17.15 28.18 16.77
C PHE A 339 -17.81 27.73 18.08
N GLY A 340 -17.31 26.66 18.69
CA GLY A 340 -17.78 26.16 19.99
C GLY A 340 -17.62 27.19 21.11
N VAL A 341 -16.47 27.86 21.19
CA VAL A 341 -16.21 28.95 22.14
C VAL A 341 -17.12 30.15 21.86
N THR A 342 -17.33 30.51 20.59
CA THR A 342 -18.19 31.63 20.21
C THR A 342 -19.65 31.35 20.60
N VAL A 343 -20.15 30.14 20.37
CA VAL A 343 -21.47 29.68 20.82
C VAL A 343 -21.56 29.70 22.36
N PHE A 344 -20.51 29.26 23.05
CA PHE A 344 -20.46 29.26 24.52
C PHE A 344 -20.48 30.68 25.12
N ILE A 345 -19.73 31.63 24.54
CA ILE A 345 -19.72 33.03 24.96
C ILE A 345 -21.09 33.68 24.67
N LYS A 346 -21.68 33.42 23.50
CA LYS A 346 -23.00 33.94 23.13
C LYS A 346 -24.11 33.40 24.04
N ARG A 347 -23.98 32.15 24.51
CA ARG A 347 -24.86 31.57 25.54
C ARG A 347 -24.72 32.29 26.88
N LYS A 348 -23.48 32.56 27.34
CA LYS A 348 -23.23 33.29 28.58
C LYS A 348 -23.73 34.75 28.53
N SER A 349 -23.68 35.37 27.35
CA SER A 349 -24.27 36.70 27.11
C SER A 349 -25.80 36.69 27.13
N ASN A 350 -26.44 35.58 26.74
CA ASN A 350 -27.90 35.42 26.75
C ASN A 350 -28.46 34.95 28.11
N GLU A 351 -27.61 34.56 29.07
CA GLU A 351 -28.04 34.23 30.43
C GLU A 351 -28.59 35.44 31.21
N THR A 352 -28.37 36.67 30.73
CA THR A 352 -28.93 37.89 31.34
C THR A 352 -30.38 38.19 30.89
N GLU A 353 -30.89 37.58 29.81
CA GLU A 353 -32.22 37.91 29.26
C GLU A 353 -33.25 36.77 29.22
N ALA A 354 -32.91 35.54 29.59
CA ALA A 354 -33.83 34.39 29.48
C ALA A 354 -34.22 33.79 30.84
N ALA A 355 -34.80 34.59 31.73
CA ALA A 355 -35.54 34.10 32.90
C ALA A 355 -36.99 33.65 32.56
N ILE A 356 -37.41 33.64 31.29
CA ILE A 356 -38.76 33.21 30.87
C ILE A 356 -38.67 32.40 29.57
N ALA A 357 -38.35 31.12 29.68
CA ALA A 357 -38.83 30.02 28.83
C ALA A 357 -38.10 28.75 29.26
N SER A 358 -38.70 28.02 30.20
CA SER A 358 -38.24 26.73 30.67
C SER A 358 -38.34 25.68 29.56
N GLU A 359 -37.22 25.33 28.96
CA GLU A 359 -36.95 23.94 28.60
C GLU A 359 -35.46 23.68 28.85
N SER A 360 -35.19 23.00 29.96
CA SER A 360 -33.85 22.69 30.44
C SER A 360 -33.04 21.96 29.37
N LEU A 361 -32.02 22.62 28.82
CA LEU A 361 -31.00 21.95 28.00
C LEU A 361 -30.07 21.15 28.92
N THR A 362 -30.61 20.07 29.48
CA THR A 362 -29.83 19.04 30.16
C THR A 362 -28.97 18.35 29.09
N LEU A 363 -27.65 18.27 29.31
CA LEU A 363 -26.77 17.49 28.45
C LEU A 363 -27.26 16.03 28.47
N ARG A 364 -27.80 15.57 27.35
CA ARG A 364 -28.29 14.20 27.16
C ARG A 364 -27.11 13.25 26.94
N PHE A 365 -26.37 12.97 28.01
CA PHE A 365 -25.20 12.07 27.98
C PHE A 365 -25.57 10.67 27.45
N ASP A 366 -26.80 10.21 27.71
CA ASP A 366 -27.37 8.98 27.15
C ASP A 366 -27.31 8.98 25.61
N LYS A 367 -27.71 10.08 24.99
CA LYS A 367 -27.67 10.23 23.53
C LYS A 367 -26.24 10.32 22.99
N ALA A 368 -25.36 11.01 23.72
CA ALA A 368 -23.95 11.14 23.32
C ALA A 368 -23.24 9.78 23.31
N PHE A 369 -23.37 8.97 24.37
CA PHE A 369 -22.79 7.63 24.43
C PHE A 369 -23.37 6.70 23.37
N GLY A 370 -24.67 6.81 23.07
CA GLY A 370 -25.31 6.05 22.00
C GLY A 370 -24.69 6.33 20.62
N VAL A 371 -24.44 7.61 20.29
CA VAL A 371 -23.80 7.98 19.01
C VAL A 371 -22.35 7.50 18.97
N VAL A 372 -21.59 7.59 20.07
CA VAL A 372 -20.22 7.05 20.14
C VAL A 372 -20.21 5.54 19.87
N GLY A 373 -21.13 4.78 20.47
CA GLY A 373 -21.28 3.35 20.19
C GLY A 373 -21.58 3.07 18.71
N MET A 374 -22.46 3.85 18.09
CA MET A 374 -22.73 3.74 16.65
C MET A 374 -21.51 4.08 15.78
N CYS A 375 -20.68 5.06 16.20
CA CYS A 375 -19.43 5.37 15.51
C CYS A 375 -18.46 4.18 15.54
N VAL A 376 -18.34 3.49 16.67
CA VAL A 376 -17.49 2.28 16.77
C VAL A 376 -17.98 1.20 15.81
N VAL A 377 -19.29 0.96 15.73
CA VAL A 377 -19.87 0.00 14.77
C VAL A 377 -19.62 0.44 13.34
N TYR A 378 -19.85 1.72 13.01
CA TYR A 378 -19.59 2.29 11.70
C TYR A 378 -18.13 2.10 11.24
N VAL A 379 -17.17 2.44 12.10
CA VAL A 379 -15.74 2.27 11.81
C VAL A 379 -15.38 0.79 11.68
N SER A 380 -15.98 -0.08 12.50
CA SER A 380 -15.74 -1.52 12.44
C SER A 380 -16.26 -2.14 11.14
N LEU A 381 -17.46 -1.74 10.68
CA LEU A 381 -18.04 -2.23 9.42
C LEU A 381 -17.12 -1.95 8.23
N MET A 382 -16.52 -0.75 8.17
CA MET A 382 -15.54 -0.41 7.15
C MET A 382 -14.20 -1.10 7.39
N GLY A 383 -13.70 -1.11 8.63
CA GLY A 383 -12.40 -1.69 8.99
C GLY A 383 -12.30 -3.20 8.70
N PHE A 384 -13.40 -3.93 8.82
CA PHE A 384 -13.48 -5.35 8.47
C PHE A 384 -13.93 -5.61 7.02
N GLY A 385 -14.19 -4.56 6.23
CA GLY A 385 -14.66 -4.70 4.84
C GLY A 385 -16.07 -5.29 4.71
N ILE A 386 -16.89 -5.19 5.77
CA ILE A 386 -18.26 -5.72 5.80
C ILE A 386 -19.19 -4.83 4.96
N ALA A 387 -18.96 -3.51 4.98
CA ALA A 387 -19.69 -2.54 4.19
C ALA A 387 -18.75 -1.48 3.62
N THR A 388 -19.01 -1.05 2.38
CA THR A 388 -18.28 0.06 1.76
C THR A 388 -18.62 1.40 2.41
N PHE A 389 -17.75 2.40 2.26
CA PHE A 389 -17.94 3.75 2.81
C PHE A 389 -19.36 4.30 2.63
N VAL A 390 -19.91 4.19 1.41
CA VAL A 390 -21.24 4.72 1.09
C VAL A 390 -22.31 4.08 1.98
N TRP A 391 -22.35 2.74 2.01
CA TRP A 391 -23.37 2.00 2.75
C TRP A 391 -23.19 2.10 4.26
N ALA A 392 -21.95 2.03 4.74
CA ALA A 392 -21.64 2.18 6.16
C ALA A 392 -22.04 3.58 6.67
N THR A 393 -21.73 4.63 5.90
CA THR A 393 -22.07 6.02 6.26
C THR A 393 -23.57 6.26 6.17
N SER A 394 -24.25 5.76 5.13
CA SER A 394 -25.71 5.85 5.02
C SER A 394 -26.40 5.18 6.21
N LEU A 395 -25.98 3.97 6.58
CA LEU A 395 -26.53 3.26 7.73
C LEU A 395 -26.29 4.03 9.03
N PHE A 396 -25.06 4.54 9.23
CA PHE A 396 -24.73 5.34 10.41
C PHE A 396 -25.61 6.59 10.52
N LEU A 397 -25.81 7.33 9.43
CA LEU A 397 -26.63 8.54 9.41
C LEU A 397 -28.12 8.25 9.65
N VAL A 398 -28.66 7.16 9.09
CA VAL A 398 -30.04 6.73 9.38
C VAL A 398 -30.17 6.38 10.86
N VAL A 399 -29.32 5.48 11.38
CA VAL A 399 -29.45 4.97 12.75
C VAL A 399 -29.22 6.08 13.78
N SER A 400 -28.18 6.90 13.61
CA SER A 400 -27.91 8.03 14.51
C SER A 400 -28.98 9.13 14.38
N GLY A 401 -29.45 9.43 13.17
CA GLY A 401 -30.53 10.39 12.94
C GLY A 401 -31.85 9.98 13.59
N LEU A 402 -32.27 8.72 13.44
CA LEU A 402 -33.45 8.16 14.09
C LEU A 402 -33.31 8.17 15.62
N TYR A 403 -32.13 7.80 16.11
CA TYR A 403 -31.84 7.76 17.54
C TYR A 403 -31.87 9.17 18.17
N LEU A 404 -31.31 10.18 17.51
CA LEU A 404 -31.31 11.57 17.97
C LEU A 404 -32.71 12.21 17.91
N THR A 405 -33.53 11.80 16.94
CA THR A 405 -34.89 12.32 16.75
C THR A 405 -35.96 11.55 17.52
N ASN A 406 -35.60 10.53 18.30
CA ASN A 406 -36.54 9.61 18.95
C ASN A 406 -37.59 9.05 17.98
N PHE A 407 -37.18 8.76 16.74
CA PHE A 407 -38.06 8.22 15.70
C PHE A 407 -39.27 9.12 15.37
N ASP A 408 -39.11 10.45 15.49
CA ASP A 408 -40.14 11.41 15.08
C ASP A 408 -40.45 11.28 13.58
N LYS A 409 -41.69 10.88 13.27
CA LYS A 409 -42.18 10.66 11.91
C LYS A 409 -42.01 11.87 11.00
N ARG A 410 -42.05 13.08 11.56
CA ARG A 410 -41.89 14.34 10.79
C ARG A 410 -40.45 14.57 10.32
N ARG A 411 -39.48 13.90 10.94
CA ARG A 411 -38.04 14.06 10.66
C ARG A 411 -37.45 12.89 9.88
N LEU A 412 -38.24 11.85 9.60
CA LEU A 412 -37.79 10.68 8.85
C LEU A 412 -37.30 11.05 7.46
N LEU A 413 -38.09 11.80 6.70
CA LEU A 413 -37.77 12.12 5.31
C LEU A 413 -36.43 12.90 5.19
N PRO A 414 -36.20 13.99 5.95
CA PRO A 414 -34.90 14.67 5.95
C PRO A 414 -33.71 13.79 6.36
N VAL A 415 -33.91 12.88 7.33
CA VAL A 415 -32.86 11.96 7.78
C VAL A 415 -32.48 10.99 6.67
N PHE A 416 -33.46 10.40 5.98
CA PHE A 416 -33.20 9.48 4.87
C PHE A 416 -32.60 10.19 3.65
N GLU A 417 -33.08 11.38 3.29
CA GLU A 417 -32.52 12.17 2.20
C GLU A 417 -31.05 12.52 2.47
N THR A 418 -30.74 12.99 3.67
CA THR A 418 -29.35 13.32 4.06
C THR A 418 -28.48 12.06 4.07
N ALA A 419 -28.97 10.96 4.63
CA ALA A 419 -28.26 9.70 4.70
C ALA A 419 -27.99 9.07 3.33
N PHE A 420 -28.78 9.41 2.30
CA PHE A 420 -28.58 8.92 0.94
C PHE A 420 -27.72 9.89 0.12
N LEU A 421 -28.00 11.19 0.13
CA LEU A 421 -27.30 12.14 -0.73
C LEU A 421 -25.86 12.43 -0.27
N LEU A 422 -25.64 12.57 1.05
CA LEU A 422 -24.35 12.98 1.58
C LEU A 422 -23.25 11.92 1.32
N PRO A 423 -23.45 10.61 1.60
CA PRO A 423 -22.40 9.63 1.40
C PRO A 423 -22.02 9.44 -0.08
N PHE A 424 -23.00 9.47 -0.97
CA PHE A 424 -22.75 9.39 -2.41
C PHE A 424 -22.01 10.63 -2.94
N GLY A 425 -22.41 11.82 -2.49
CA GLY A 425 -21.72 13.06 -2.81
C GLY A 425 -20.27 13.06 -2.34
N LEU A 426 -20.03 12.68 -1.07
CA LEU A 426 -18.68 12.56 -0.52
C LEU A 426 -17.86 11.51 -1.28
N HIS A 427 -18.43 10.33 -1.56
CA HIS A 427 -17.73 9.30 -2.32
C HIS A 427 -17.33 9.79 -3.72
N PHE A 428 -18.23 10.49 -4.43
CA PHE A 428 -17.90 11.09 -5.72
C PHE A 428 -16.77 12.10 -5.61
N VAL A 429 -16.85 13.03 -4.65
CA VAL A 429 -15.82 14.07 -4.44
C VAL A 429 -14.47 13.44 -4.12
N PHE A 430 -14.41 12.52 -3.17
CA PHE A 430 -13.14 11.88 -2.79
C PHE A 430 -12.55 11.03 -3.91
N THR A 431 -13.36 10.21 -4.60
CA THR A 431 -12.84 9.27 -5.61
C THR A 431 -12.62 9.89 -6.98
N LYS A 432 -13.43 10.88 -7.39
CA LYS A 432 -13.37 11.48 -8.74
C LYS A 432 -12.65 12.83 -8.77
N LEU A 433 -12.78 13.66 -7.74
CA LEU A 433 -12.07 14.95 -7.70
C LEU A 433 -10.71 14.83 -7.02
N PHE A 434 -10.63 14.14 -5.89
CA PHE A 434 -9.38 14.03 -5.13
C PHE A 434 -8.58 12.75 -5.39
N ALA A 435 -9.14 11.79 -6.16
CA ALA A 435 -8.52 10.50 -6.44
C ALA A 435 -8.09 9.71 -5.17
N ILE A 436 -8.79 9.95 -4.06
CA ILE A 436 -8.60 9.25 -2.79
C ILE A 436 -9.52 8.03 -2.79
N GLN A 437 -8.95 6.84 -2.57
CA GLN A 437 -9.74 5.62 -2.35
C GLN A 437 -10.31 5.63 -0.93
N LEU A 438 -11.64 5.52 -0.83
CA LEU A 438 -12.33 5.33 0.44
C LEU A 438 -12.53 3.82 0.71
N PRO A 439 -12.59 3.41 1.98
CA PRO A 439 -12.77 2.01 2.39
C PRO A 439 -14.01 1.31 1.81
#